data_AF-A0A077ZQX6-F1
#
_entry.id   AF-A0A077ZQX6-F1
#
_cell.length_a   1.000
_cell.length_b   1.000
_cell.length_c   1.000
_cell.angle_alpha   90.00
_cell.angle_beta   90.00
_cell.angle_gamma   90.00
#
_symmetry.space_group_name_H-M   'P 1'
#
loop_
_entity.id
_entity.type
_entity.pdbx_description
1 polymer ?
#
loop_
_entity_poly.entity_id
_entity_poly.type
_entity_poly.pdbx_seq_one_letter_code
_entity_poly.pdbx_strand_id
1 'polypeptide(L)'
;MKALENAHKAELKELINKWENVIMPNFENEAALLEIELKKRHQNELETFKQQIEVDQSKGTQGSFSGSFLVHYSGEILNLKKKSELLGQQGFYQEAKKVKKKMKELKAIEREKHELQSKGKILNKSQLIVIKHQKELQSMKKKHSSQREQLMIQKQKEFEIIEKRFVNVWNDMETKFRREMKKLDQQSPVKKMNLREQVLSSQRGRSFL
;
A
#
# COMPACT_ATOMS: atom_id res chain seq x y z
N MET A 1 -9.83 -27.50 39.13
CA MET A 1 -10.33 -26.23 38.56
C MET A 1 -9.25 -25.17 38.47
N LYS A 2 -8.59 -24.75 39.58
CA LYS A 2 -7.48 -23.76 39.55
C LYS A 2 -6.37 -24.03 38.52
N ALA A 3 -5.93 -25.28 38.38
CA ALA A 3 -4.92 -25.65 37.38
C ALA A 3 -5.40 -25.44 35.92
N LEU A 4 -6.68 -25.71 35.65
CA LEU A 4 -7.29 -25.51 34.33
C LEU A 4 -7.42 -24.02 33.99
N GLU A 5 -7.85 -23.21 34.96
CA GLU A 5 -7.91 -21.74 34.81
C GLU A 5 -6.53 -21.14 34.56
N ASN A 6 -5.50 -21.62 35.28
CA ASN A 6 -4.13 -21.14 35.07
C ASN A 6 -3.59 -21.54 33.70
N ALA A 7 -3.86 -22.77 33.24
CA ALA A 7 -3.48 -23.22 31.90
C ALA A 7 -4.16 -22.38 30.80
N HIS A 8 -5.46 -22.11 30.95
CA HIS A 8 -6.21 -21.26 30.01
C HIS A 8 -5.67 -19.83 29.96
N LYS A 9 -5.37 -19.23 31.12
CA LYS A 9 -4.75 -17.90 31.20
C LYS A 9 -3.38 -17.86 30.55
N ALA A 10 -2.56 -18.90 30.72
CA ALA A 10 -1.26 -19.00 30.09
C ALA A 10 -1.39 -19.07 28.56
N GLU A 11 -2.30 -19.91 28.05
CA GLU A 11 -2.56 -20.07 26.62
C GLU A 11 -3.06 -18.76 25.98
N LEU A 12 -3.98 -18.06 26.64
CA LEU A 12 -4.43 -16.73 26.20
C LEU A 12 -3.28 -15.73 26.15
N LYS A 13 -2.42 -15.70 27.17
CA LYS A 13 -1.28 -14.80 27.24
C LYS A 13 -0.28 -15.08 26.11
N GLU A 14 -0.01 -16.34 25.83
CA GLU A 14 0.85 -16.73 24.70
C GLU A 14 0.24 -16.31 23.35
N LEU A 15 -1.07 -16.52 23.16
CA LEU A 15 -1.74 -16.11 21.93
C LEU A 15 -1.72 -14.58 21.75
N ILE A 16 -2.02 -13.83 22.81
CA ILE A 16 -1.94 -12.36 22.82
C ILE A 16 -0.53 -11.92 22.43
N ASN A 17 0.50 -12.46 23.11
CA ASN A 17 1.89 -12.12 22.83
C ASN A 17 2.29 -12.43 21.39
N LYS A 18 1.85 -13.56 20.83
CA LYS A 18 2.12 -13.94 19.44
C LYS A 18 1.49 -12.95 18.47
N TRP A 19 0.24 -12.57 18.68
CA TRP A 19 -0.46 -11.63 17.80
C TRP A 19 0.10 -10.22 17.90
N GLU A 20 0.42 -9.75 19.11
CA GLU A 20 0.86 -8.37 19.37
C GLU A 20 2.33 -8.14 19.05
N ASN A 21 3.20 -9.13 19.26
CA ASN A 21 4.65 -8.94 19.09
C ASN A 21 5.20 -9.55 17.81
N VAL A 22 4.48 -10.47 17.17
CA VAL A 22 4.99 -11.19 15.98
C VAL A 22 4.09 -10.95 14.78
N ILE A 23 2.84 -11.41 14.83
CA ILE A 23 1.99 -11.46 13.62
C ILE A 23 1.62 -10.06 13.14
N MET A 24 1.05 -9.22 14.00
CA MET A 24 0.65 -7.87 13.60
C MET A 24 1.84 -6.99 13.23
N PRO A 25 2.93 -6.93 14.03
CA PRO A 25 4.09 -6.12 13.67
C PRO A 25 4.74 -6.56 12.35
N ASN A 26 4.87 -7.86 12.09
CA ASN A 26 5.44 -8.34 10.82
C ASN A 26 4.59 -7.90 9.63
N PHE A 27 3.26 -8.04 9.73
CA PHE A 27 2.35 -7.58 8.68
C PHE A 27 2.47 -6.07 8.45
N GLU A 28 2.46 -5.25 9.50
CA GLU A 28 2.56 -3.79 9.37
C GLU A 28 3.92 -3.36 8.79
N ASN A 29 5.01 -4.06 9.16
CA ASN A 29 6.35 -3.83 8.61
C ASN A 29 6.41 -4.19 7.12
N GLU A 30 5.90 -5.36 6.72
CA GLU A 30 5.84 -5.76 5.31
C GLU A 30 4.98 -4.80 4.48
N ALA A 31 3.82 -4.41 5.00
CA ALA A 31 2.93 -3.44 4.36
C ALA A 31 3.63 -2.07 4.18
N ALA A 32 4.38 -1.61 5.19
CA ALA A 32 5.14 -0.38 5.12
C ALA A 32 6.29 -0.45 4.10
N LEU A 33 7.03 -1.57 4.06
CA LEU A 33 8.09 -1.79 3.08
C LEU A 33 7.55 -1.75 1.64
N LEU A 34 6.42 -2.41 1.38
CA LEU A 34 5.76 -2.38 0.07
C LEU A 34 5.30 -0.97 -0.31
N GLU A 35 4.79 -0.17 0.64
CA GLU A 35 4.41 1.23 0.38
C GLU A 35 5.64 2.10 0.06
N ILE A 36 6.75 1.91 0.78
CA ILE A 36 8.01 2.63 0.53
C ILE A 36 8.58 2.26 -0.85
N GLU A 37 8.62 0.97 -1.18
CA GLU A 37 9.10 0.49 -2.48
C GLU A 37 8.26 1.06 -3.63
N LEU A 38 6.93 1.06 -3.50
CA LEU A 38 6.04 1.66 -4.49
C LEU A 38 6.33 3.16 -4.68
N LYS A 39 6.44 3.91 -3.57
CA LYS A 39 6.76 5.35 -3.63
C LYS A 39 8.12 5.61 -4.28
N LYS A 40 9.11 4.76 -4.00
CA LYS A 40 10.43 4.84 -4.65
C LYS A 40 10.33 4.60 -6.15
N ARG A 41 9.54 3.62 -6.60
CA ARG A 41 9.28 3.40 -8.03
C ARG A 41 8.59 4.59 -8.68
N HIS A 42 7.58 5.16 -8.03
CA HIS A 42 6.90 6.38 -8.50
C HIS A 42 7.87 7.57 -8.63
N GLN A 43 8.74 7.76 -7.64
CA GLN A 43 9.77 8.80 -7.68
C GLN A 43 10.74 8.61 -8.84
N ASN A 44 11.23 7.39 -9.07
CA ASN A 44 12.13 7.08 -10.17
C ASN A 44 11.46 7.30 -11.54
N GLU A 45 10.17 6.97 -11.69
CA GLU A 45 9.41 7.22 -12.91
C GLU A 45 9.27 8.72 -13.19
N LEU A 46 8.99 9.53 -12.16
CA LEU A 46 8.94 10.99 -12.28
C LEU A 46 10.30 11.59 -12.63
N GLU A 47 11.39 11.08 -12.05
CA GLU A 47 12.74 11.54 -12.34
C GLU A 47 13.15 11.19 -13.78
N THR A 48 12.89 9.97 -14.21
CA THR A 48 13.10 9.54 -15.60
C THR A 48 12.30 10.41 -16.58
N PHE A 49 11.05 10.72 -16.24
CA PHE A 49 10.22 11.61 -17.05
C PHE A 49 10.79 13.04 -17.12
N LYS A 50 11.30 13.58 -16.02
CA LYS A 50 11.97 14.89 -15.99
C LYS A 50 13.23 14.91 -16.85
N GLN A 51 14.08 13.89 -16.71
CA GLN A 51 15.30 13.75 -17.51
C GLN A 51 14.95 13.65 -19.01
N GLN A 52 13.89 12.91 -19.37
CA GLN A 52 13.43 12.84 -20.75
C GLN A 52 12.99 14.21 -21.28
N ILE A 53 12.26 15.01 -20.48
CA ILE A 53 11.87 16.36 -20.86
C ILE A 53 13.10 17.25 -21.10
N GLU A 54 14.11 17.18 -20.23
CA GLU A 54 15.33 17.97 -20.34
C GLU A 54 16.14 17.59 -21.60
N VAL A 55 16.24 16.30 -21.89
CA VAL A 55 16.85 15.79 -23.12
C VAL A 55 16.08 16.25 -24.37
N ASP A 56 14.74 16.20 -24.33
CA ASP A 56 13.91 16.63 -25.45
C ASP A 56 13.99 18.15 -25.67
N GLN A 57 14.07 18.94 -24.60
CA GLN A 57 14.23 20.40 -24.65
C GLN A 57 15.61 20.81 -25.19
N SER A 58 16.68 20.13 -24.76
CA SER A 58 18.04 20.39 -25.23
C SER A 58 18.26 19.97 -26.69
N LYS A 59 17.64 18.86 -27.14
CA LYS A 59 17.66 18.44 -28.56
C LYS A 59 16.80 19.33 -29.45
N GLY A 60 15.72 19.93 -28.93
CA GLY A 60 14.90 20.90 -29.66
C GLY A 60 15.63 22.21 -30.02
N THR A 61 16.78 22.49 -29.40
CA THR A 61 17.58 23.70 -29.66
C THR A 61 18.68 23.50 -30.70
N GLN A 62 19.07 22.25 -30.99
CA GLN A 62 20.06 21.94 -32.03
C GLN A 62 19.42 21.08 -33.10
N GLY A 63 19.12 21.67 -34.25
CA GLY A 63 18.55 20.94 -35.37
C GLY A 63 19.49 19.85 -35.86
N SER A 64 19.24 18.59 -35.51
CA SER A 64 19.55 17.42 -36.32
C SER A 64 19.03 16.12 -35.68
N PHE A 65 18.39 15.32 -36.53
CA PHE A 65 18.15 13.88 -36.43
C PHE A 65 17.43 13.32 -35.18
N SER A 66 16.13 13.11 -35.41
CA SER A 66 15.23 12.11 -34.79
C SER A 66 14.15 12.71 -33.87
N GLY A 67 12.94 12.80 -34.43
CA GLY A 67 11.69 12.80 -33.67
C GLY A 67 11.17 14.14 -33.15
N SER A 68 10.40 14.85 -33.99
CA SER A 68 9.18 15.58 -33.58
C SER A 68 9.28 16.93 -32.81
N PHE A 69 10.21 17.83 -33.15
CA PHE A 69 10.07 19.26 -32.76
C PHE A 69 10.51 20.26 -33.86
N LEU A 70 10.44 19.87 -35.14
CA LEU A 70 10.54 20.86 -36.22
C LEU A 70 9.30 21.75 -36.18
N VAL A 71 9.50 23.05 -35.94
CA VAL A 71 8.42 24.04 -36.07
C VAL A 71 8.00 24.08 -37.53
N HIS A 72 6.92 23.36 -37.86
CA HIS A 72 6.30 23.41 -39.16
C HIS A 72 5.58 24.74 -39.30
N TYR A 73 6.23 25.68 -39.98
CA TYR A 73 5.64 26.98 -40.25
C TYR A 73 4.42 26.86 -41.18
N SER A 74 3.41 27.69 -40.95
CA SER A 74 2.21 27.70 -41.78
C SER A 74 2.51 28.03 -43.26
N GLY A 75 1.56 27.67 -44.13
CA GLY A 75 1.58 28.05 -45.54
C GLY A 75 1.67 29.57 -45.75
N GLU A 76 1.17 30.38 -44.81
CA GLU A 76 1.26 31.84 -44.87
C GLU A 76 2.71 32.33 -44.74
N ILE A 77 3.50 31.76 -43.83
CA ILE A 77 4.93 32.09 -43.68
C ILE A 77 5.72 31.65 -44.92
N LEU A 78 5.40 30.49 -45.48
CA LEU A 78 6.02 29.99 -46.71
C LEU A 78 5.67 30.89 -47.91
N ASN A 79 4.42 31.35 -48.00
CA ASN A 79 3.97 32.28 -49.04
C ASN A 79 4.62 33.66 -48.89
N LEU A 80 4.77 34.17 -47.66
CA LEU A 80 5.50 35.42 -47.39
C LEU A 80 6.99 35.31 -47.73
N LYS A 81 7.60 34.14 -47.52
CA LYS A 81 8.98 33.87 -47.95
C LYS A 81 9.11 33.98 -49.47
N LYS A 82 8.27 33.26 -50.21
CA LYS A 82 8.25 33.32 -51.70
C LYS A 82 7.98 34.74 -52.20
N LYS A 83 7.03 35.46 -51.59
CA LYS A 83 6.71 36.86 -51.93
C LYS A 83 7.89 37.80 -51.68
N SER A 84 8.60 37.63 -50.58
CA SER A 84 9.79 38.43 -50.27
C SER A 84 10.92 38.19 -51.27
N GLU A 85 11.11 36.94 -51.72
CA GLU A 85 12.13 36.58 -52.70
C GLU A 85 11.80 37.17 -54.08
N LEU A 86 10.54 37.05 -54.53
CA LEU A 86 10.06 37.62 -55.79
C LEU A 86 10.19 39.14 -55.83
N LEU A 87 9.75 39.85 -54.79
CA LEU A 87 9.87 41.31 -54.71
C LEU A 87 11.34 41.77 -54.69
N GLY A 88 12.22 40.97 -54.09
CA GLY A 88 13.66 41.22 -54.12
C GLY A 88 14.25 41.08 -55.52
N GLN A 89 13.85 40.04 -56.26
CA GLN A 89 14.27 39.82 -57.66
C GLN A 89 13.77 40.92 -58.60
N GLN A 90 12.59 41.47 -58.35
CA GLN A 90 11.98 42.56 -59.13
C GLN A 90 12.53 43.95 -58.76
N GLY A 91 13.42 44.07 -57.78
CA GLY A 91 14.01 45.35 -57.35
C GLY A 91 13.16 46.15 -56.35
N PHE A 92 12.01 45.64 -55.90
CA PHE A 92 11.12 46.28 -54.91
C PHE A 92 11.61 46.05 -53.47
N TYR A 93 12.82 46.49 -53.15
CA TYR A 93 13.49 46.19 -51.88
C TYR A 93 12.75 46.70 -50.63
N GLN A 94 12.10 47.86 -50.70
CA GLN A 94 11.37 48.44 -49.57
C GLN A 94 10.14 47.58 -49.20
N GLU A 95 9.46 47.04 -50.20
CA GLU A 95 8.30 46.17 -50.02
C GLU A 95 8.72 44.78 -49.55
N ALA A 96 9.80 44.23 -50.13
CA ALA A 96 10.42 43.00 -49.65
C ALA A 96 10.82 43.09 -48.16
N LYS A 97 11.35 44.25 -47.72
CA LYS A 97 11.69 44.50 -46.31
C LYS A 97 10.45 44.48 -45.41
N LYS A 98 9.34 45.10 -45.82
CA LYS A 98 8.05 45.06 -45.09
C LYS A 98 7.51 43.63 -44.99
N VAL A 99 7.53 42.86 -46.08
CA VAL A 99 7.12 41.44 -46.10
C VAL A 99 8.00 40.60 -45.19
N LYS A 100 9.33 40.81 -45.21
CA LYS A 100 10.28 40.11 -44.33
C LYS A 100 10.05 40.42 -42.86
N LYS A 101 9.66 41.67 -42.52
CA LYS A 101 9.28 42.05 -41.14
C LYS A 101 8.03 41.28 -40.70
N LYS A 102 6.96 41.30 -41.51
CA LYS A 102 5.72 40.55 -41.23
C LYS A 102 5.97 39.05 -41.10
N MET A 103 6.83 38.48 -41.94
CA MET A 103 7.23 37.06 -41.84
C MET A 103 7.96 36.77 -40.51
N LYS A 104 8.84 37.66 -40.04
CA LYS A 104 9.53 37.48 -38.75
C LYS A 104 8.55 37.52 -37.57
N GLU A 105 7.58 38.43 -37.60
CA GLU A 105 6.53 38.55 -36.59
C GLU A 105 5.68 37.27 -36.54
N LEU A 106 5.18 36.79 -37.67
CA LEU A 106 4.42 35.52 -37.73
C LEU A 106 5.25 34.31 -37.29
N LYS A 107 6.54 34.25 -37.65
CA LYS A 107 7.46 33.20 -37.15
C LYS A 107 7.64 33.25 -35.64
N ALA A 108 7.58 34.43 -35.02
CA ALA A 108 7.65 34.55 -33.56
C ALA A 108 6.38 33.99 -32.91
N ILE A 109 5.21 34.41 -33.42
CA ILE A 109 3.89 33.96 -32.92
C ILE A 109 3.73 32.44 -33.05
N GLU A 110 4.08 31.85 -34.19
CA GLU A 110 3.95 30.40 -34.39
C GLU A 110 4.91 29.59 -33.53
N ARG A 111 6.12 30.11 -33.27
CA ARG A 111 7.07 29.48 -32.33
C ARG A 111 6.52 29.49 -30.91
N GLU A 112 6.00 30.63 -30.46
CA GLU A 112 5.37 30.75 -29.14
C GLU A 112 4.18 29.80 -28.99
N LYS A 113 3.31 29.74 -30.01
CA LYS A 113 2.17 28.81 -30.02
C LYS A 113 2.61 27.35 -29.93
N HIS A 114 3.65 26.96 -30.68
CA HIS A 114 4.19 25.60 -30.64
C HIS A 114 4.82 25.28 -29.27
N GLU A 115 5.52 26.23 -28.66
CA GLU A 115 6.07 26.10 -27.32
C GLU A 115 4.98 25.91 -26.27
N LEU A 116 3.92 26.72 -26.30
CA LEU A 116 2.77 26.57 -25.41
C LEU A 116 2.08 25.21 -25.58
N GLN A 117 1.91 24.75 -26.82
CA GLN A 117 1.34 23.44 -27.10
C GLN A 117 2.23 22.30 -26.58
N SER A 118 3.55 22.42 -26.73
CA SER A 118 4.52 21.45 -26.20
C SER A 118 4.46 21.39 -24.66
N LYS A 119 4.51 22.56 -24.00
CA LYS A 119 4.36 22.67 -22.55
C LYS A 119 3.04 22.07 -22.07
N GLY A 120 1.93 22.32 -22.77
CA GLY A 120 0.63 21.72 -22.47
C GLY A 120 0.63 20.19 -22.57
N LYS A 121 1.26 19.62 -23.61
CA LYS A 121 1.40 18.16 -23.74
C LYS A 121 2.21 17.55 -22.60
N ILE A 122 3.32 18.20 -22.22
CA ILE A 122 4.17 17.76 -21.11
C ILE A 122 3.40 17.80 -19.79
N LEU A 123 2.69 18.90 -19.52
CA LEU A 123 1.88 19.06 -18.33
C LEU A 123 0.80 17.96 -18.23
N ASN A 124 0.07 17.72 -19.32
CA ASN A 124 -0.96 16.68 -19.36
C ASN A 124 -0.38 15.29 -19.09
N LYS A 125 0.76 14.95 -19.69
CA LYS A 125 1.46 13.68 -19.42
C LYS A 125 1.89 13.58 -17.96
N SER A 126 2.45 14.64 -17.39
CA SER A 126 2.84 14.70 -15.98
C SER A 126 1.65 14.47 -15.05
N GLN A 127 0.52 15.12 -15.32
CA GLN A 127 -0.70 14.96 -14.52
C GLN A 127 -1.22 13.51 -14.59
N LEU A 128 -1.20 12.89 -15.77
CA LEU A 128 -1.61 11.50 -15.93
C LEU A 128 -0.74 10.53 -15.12
N ILE A 129 0.57 10.75 -15.09
CA ILE A 129 1.51 9.95 -14.27
C ILE A 129 1.16 10.10 -12.79
N VAL A 130 0.97 11.32 -12.30
CA VAL A 130 0.61 11.58 -10.90
C VAL A 130 -0.74 10.94 -10.52
N ILE A 131 -1.75 11.05 -11.39
CA ILE A 131 -3.06 10.42 -11.17
C ILE A 131 -2.92 8.89 -11.12
N LYS A 132 -2.11 8.29 -12.00
CA LYS A 132 -1.82 6.86 -11.98
C LYS A 132 -1.17 6.45 -10.66
N HIS A 133 -0.13 7.16 -10.22
CA HIS A 133 0.55 6.92 -8.94
C HIS A 133 -0.41 6.99 -7.75
N GLN A 134 -1.29 7.99 -7.72
CA GLN A 134 -2.29 8.14 -6.67
C GLN A 134 -3.28 6.97 -6.65
N LYS A 135 -3.77 6.52 -7.82
CA LYS A 135 -4.67 5.36 -7.93
C LYS A 135 -4.00 4.07 -7.46
N GLU A 136 -2.75 3.83 -7.86
CA GLU A 136 -1.98 2.67 -7.42
C GLU A 136 -1.78 2.66 -5.89
N LEU A 137 -1.41 3.80 -5.31
CA LEU A 137 -1.22 3.93 -3.86
C LEU A 137 -2.54 3.71 -3.11
N GLN A 138 -3.65 4.25 -3.60
CA GLN A 138 -4.97 4.03 -3.01
C GLN A 138 -5.39 2.56 -3.09
N SER A 139 -5.16 1.90 -4.22
CA SER A 139 -5.45 0.48 -4.40
C SER A 139 -4.67 -0.38 -3.41
N MET A 140 -3.37 -0.11 -3.26
CA MET A 140 -2.51 -0.78 -2.29
C MET A 140 -2.98 -0.56 -0.85
N LYS A 141 -3.32 0.67 -0.46
CA LYS A 141 -3.86 0.96 0.88
C LYS A 141 -5.16 0.21 1.16
N LYS A 142 -6.06 0.13 0.18
CA LYS A 142 -7.29 -0.65 0.31
C LYS A 142 -6.99 -2.14 0.50
N LYS A 143 -6.04 -2.69 -0.27
CA LYS A 143 -5.60 -4.09 -0.14
C LYS A 143 -5.03 -4.37 1.26
N HIS A 144 -4.13 -3.53 1.75
CA HIS A 144 -3.57 -3.66 3.10
C HIS A 144 -4.66 -3.56 4.18
N SER A 145 -5.57 -2.60 4.06
CA SER A 145 -6.69 -2.46 5.01
C SER A 145 -7.56 -3.72 5.05
N SER A 146 -7.87 -4.31 3.89
CA SER A 146 -8.66 -5.54 3.81
C SER A 146 -7.92 -6.75 4.39
N GLN A 147 -6.62 -6.89 4.09
CA GLN A 147 -5.78 -7.95 4.68
C GLN A 147 -5.67 -7.82 6.20
N ARG A 148 -5.53 -6.59 6.69
CA ARG A 148 -5.52 -6.28 8.13
C ARG A 148 -6.81 -6.71 8.81
N GLU A 149 -7.96 -6.41 8.19
CA GLU A 149 -9.26 -6.84 8.70
C GLU A 149 -9.38 -8.37 8.75
N GLN A 150 -8.92 -9.07 7.71
CA GLN A 150 -8.89 -10.53 7.69
C GLN A 150 -8.03 -11.11 8.82
N LEU A 151 -6.87 -10.52 9.09
CA LEU A 151 -6.02 -10.91 10.21
C LEU A 151 -6.71 -10.67 11.56
N MET A 152 -7.43 -9.57 11.73
CA MET A 152 -8.19 -9.30 12.96
C MET A 152 -9.33 -10.30 13.15
N ILE A 153 -10.02 -10.69 12.07
CA ILE A 153 -11.04 -11.75 12.12
C ILE A 153 -10.39 -13.09 12.49
N GLN A 154 -9.22 -13.41 11.92
CA GLN A 154 -8.49 -14.63 12.26
C GLN A 154 -8.07 -14.64 13.73
N LYS A 155 -7.52 -13.53 14.24
CA LYS A 155 -7.19 -13.33 15.64
C LYS A 155 -8.39 -13.67 16.52
N GLN A 156 -9.55 -13.08 16.22
CA GLN A 156 -10.77 -13.31 16.99
C GLN A 156 -11.21 -14.79 16.96
N LYS A 157 -11.16 -15.44 15.79
CA LYS A 157 -11.50 -16.86 15.66
C LYS A 157 -10.58 -17.76 16.50
N GLU A 158 -9.29 -17.45 16.55
CA GLU A 158 -8.34 -18.21 17.37
C GLU A 158 -8.65 -18.07 18.87
N PHE A 159 -9.04 -16.88 19.33
CA PHE A 159 -9.51 -16.68 20.71
C PHE A 159 -10.79 -17.47 21.01
N GLU A 160 -11.78 -17.42 20.14
CA GLU A 160 -13.02 -18.18 20.31
C GLU A 160 -12.78 -19.69 20.38
N ILE A 161 -11.80 -20.21 19.63
CA ILE A 161 -11.42 -21.63 19.69
C ILE A 161 -10.83 -21.97 21.06
N ILE A 162 -9.94 -21.13 21.61
CA ILE A 162 -9.39 -21.34 22.95
C ILE A 162 -10.51 -21.33 24.00
N GLU A 163 -11.42 -20.36 23.93
CA GLU A 163 -12.54 -20.25 24.87
C GLU A 163 -13.47 -21.48 24.80
N LYS A 164 -13.85 -21.91 23.59
CA LYS A 164 -14.66 -23.12 23.42
C LYS A 164 -13.98 -24.36 23.98
N ARG A 165 -12.66 -24.51 23.76
CA ARG A 165 -11.88 -25.62 24.33
C ARG A 165 -11.89 -25.58 25.85
N PHE A 166 -11.69 -24.40 26.45
CA PHE A 166 -11.73 -24.23 27.90
C PHE A 166 -13.10 -24.63 28.47
N VAL A 167 -14.19 -24.12 27.89
CA VAL A 167 -15.56 -24.44 28.33
C VAL A 167 -15.85 -25.94 28.22
N ASN A 168 -15.44 -26.59 27.12
CA ASN A 168 -15.62 -28.02 26.94
C ASN A 168 -14.88 -28.82 28.03
N VAL A 169 -13.60 -28.52 28.26
CA VAL A 169 -12.80 -29.21 29.30
C VAL A 169 -13.36 -28.95 30.69
N TRP A 170 -13.82 -27.73 30.96
CA TRP A 170 -14.48 -27.37 32.22
C TRP A 170 -15.73 -28.21 32.46
N ASN A 171 -16.63 -28.26 31.47
CA ASN A 171 -17.88 -29.03 31.56
C ASN A 171 -17.62 -30.53 31.74
N ASP A 172 -16.59 -31.06 31.09
CA ASP A 172 -16.17 -32.46 31.25
C ASP A 172 -15.65 -32.73 32.66
N MET A 173 -14.80 -31.86 33.20
CA MET A 173 -14.30 -31.97 34.57
C MET A 173 -15.43 -31.87 35.60
N GLU A 174 -16.35 -30.92 35.40
CA GLU A 174 -17.51 -30.75 36.27
C GLU A 174 -18.43 -31.96 36.22
N THR A 175 -18.67 -32.51 35.03
CA THR A 175 -19.48 -33.72 34.85
C THR A 175 -18.84 -34.92 35.55
N LYS A 176 -17.52 -35.10 35.43
CA LYS A 176 -16.78 -36.15 36.15
C LYS A 176 -16.90 -35.97 37.66
N PHE A 177 -16.69 -34.75 38.15
CA PHE A 177 -16.82 -34.44 39.57
C PHE A 177 -18.23 -34.73 40.11
N ARG A 178 -19.28 -34.31 39.39
CA ARG A 178 -20.68 -34.61 39.75
C ARG A 178 -20.95 -36.12 39.79
N ARG A 179 -20.40 -36.88 38.84
CA ARG A 179 -20.53 -38.35 38.84
C ARG A 179 -19.81 -38.99 40.02
N GLU A 180 -18.61 -38.53 40.37
CA GLU A 180 -17.85 -39.01 41.53
C GLU A 180 -18.58 -38.71 42.84
N MET A 181 -19.14 -37.51 42.99
CA MET A 181 -19.96 -37.14 44.15
C MET A 181 -21.20 -38.06 44.29
N LYS A 182 -21.93 -38.31 43.19
CA LYS A 182 -23.05 -39.26 43.21
C LYS A 182 -22.63 -40.69 43.59
N LYS A 183 -21.47 -41.16 43.11
CA LYS A 183 -20.92 -42.47 43.49
C LYS A 183 -20.56 -42.53 44.97
N LEU A 184 -19.97 -41.47 45.51
CA LEU A 184 -19.68 -41.34 46.94
C LEU A 184 -20.97 -41.37 47.76
N ASP A 185 -22.03 -40.67 47.31
CA ASP A 185 -23.31 -40.63 48.01
C ASP A 185 -24.01 -41.99 48.09
N GLN A 186 -23.84 -42.84 47.06
CA GLN A 186 -24.38 -44.21 46.99
C GLN A 186 -23.57 -45.24 47.79
N GLN A 187 -22.40 -44.88 48.35
CA GLN A 187 -21.67 -45.78 49.24
C GLN A 187 -22.31 -45.84 50.64
N SER A 188 -22.27 -47.01 51.27
CA SER A 188 -22.82 -47.20 52.62
C SER A 188 -22.12 -46.29 53.65
N PRO A 189 -22.79 -45.92 54.76
CA PRO A 189 -22.20 -45.06 55.80
C PRO A 189 -20.84 -45.54 56.31
N VAL A 190 -20.65 -46.87 56.38
CA VAL A 190 -19.41 -47.52 56.83
C VAL A 190 -18.26 -47.29 55.84
N LYS A 191 -18.52 -47.35 54.52
CA LYS A 191 -17.50 -47.07 53.50
C LYS A 191 -17.16 -45.57 53.43
N LYS A 192 -18.14 -44.69 53.64
CA LYS A 192 -17.91 -43.22 53.76
C LYS A 192 -16.98 -42.89 54.94
N MET A 193 -17.12 -43.59 56.07
CA MET A 193 -16.27 -43.40 57.25
C MET A 193 -14.82 -43.82 56.98
N ASN A 194 -14.62 -45.00 56.37
CA ASN A 194 -13.28 -45.50 56.04
C ASN A 194 -12.55 -44.64 55.00
N LEU A 195 -13.24 -44.14 53.97
CA LEU A 195 -12.63 -43.24 52.99
C LEU A 195 -12.23 -41.89 53.62
N ARG A 196 -13.04 -41.39 54.57
CA ARG A 196 -12.77 -40.14 55.29
C ARG A 196 -11.54 -40.27 56.19
N GLU A 197 -11.36 -41.41 56.86
CA GLU A 197 -10.12 -41.72 57.60
C GLU A 197 -8.90 -41.84 56.68
N GLN A 198 -9.06 -42.42 55.48
CA GLN A 198 -7.97 -42.55 54.51
C GLN A 198 -7.53 -41.21 53.92
N VAL A 199 -8.47 -40.30 53.66
CA VAL A 199 -8.17 -38.94 53.19
C VAL A 199 -7.53 -38.09 54.30
N LEU A 200 -8.01 -38.19 55.55
CA LEU A 200 -7.42 -37.49 56.71
C LEU A 200 -6.03 -38.00 57.09
N SER A 201 -5.76 -39.31 56.93
CA SER A 201 -4.43 -39.89 57.15
C SER A 201 -3.43 -39.55 56.05
N SER A 202 -3.86 -39.47 54.78
CA SER A 202 -2.98 -39.02 53.68
C SER A 202 -2.61 -37.53 53.72
N GLN A 203 -3.41 -36.69 54.39
CA GLN A 203 -3.07 -35.29 54.63
C GLN A 203 -2.11 -35.07 55.82
N ARG A 204 -1.98 -36.03 56.75
CA ARG A 204 -1.02 -35.93 57.87
C ARG A 204 0.43 -36.26 57.49
N GLY A 205 0.68 -36.78 56.29
CA GLY A 205 2.02 -37.11 55.81
C GLY A 205 2.79 -35.96 55.12
N ARG A 206 2.25 -34.74 55.06
CA ARG A 206 2.95 -33.57 54.51
C ARG A 206 3.00 -32.42 55.51
N SER A 207 3.54 -32.70 56.70
CA SER A 207 4.10 -31.66 57.56
C SER A 207 5.60 -31.89 57.67
N PHE A 208 6.36 -30.96 57.07
CA PHE A 208 7.74 -30.58 57.39
C PHE A 208 8.77 -31.70 57.61
N LEU A 209 9.64 -31.90 56.61
CA LEU A 209 11.04 -31.46 56.64
C LEU A 209 11.50 -31.15 55.21
#